data_AF-A0A8W8HV92-F1
#
_entry.id   AF-A0A8W8HV92-F1
#
_cell.length_a   1.000
_cell.length_b   1.000
_cell.length_c   1.000
_cell.angle_alpha   90.00
_cell.angle_beta   90.00
_cell.angle_gamma   90.00
#
_symmetry.space_group_name_H-M   'P 1'
#
loop_
_entity.id
_entity.type
_entity.pdbx_description
1 polymer ?
#
loop_
_entity_poly.entity_id
_entity_poly.type
_entity_poly.pdbx_seq_one_letter_code
_entity_poly.pdbx_strand_id
1 'polypeptide(L)' 'TLEHYSSYSEEDLSPLMKKLCSLVIKAETYKLTAVRTKYASSKFMKISSCSELKGQVVKELASQNDL' A
#
# COMPACT_ATOMS: atom_id res chain seq x y z
N THR A 1 19.13 5.91 -9.96
CA THR A 1 19.50 6.65 -8.73
C THR A 1 18.95 6.01 -7.47
N LEU A 2 17.65 5.74 -7.34
CA LEU A 2 17.11 5.07 -6.13
C LEU A 2 17.74 3.70 -5.89
N GLU A 3 17.73 2.83 -6.90
CA GLU A 3 18.36 1.49 -6.87
C GLU A 3 19.84 1.54 -6.46
N HIS A 4 20.58 2.59 -6.89
CA HIS A 4 22.00 2.76 -6.53
C HIS A 4 22.21 3.05 -5.04
N TYR A 5 21.29 3.78 -4.39
CA TYR A 5 21.42 4.13 -2.96
C TYR A 5 20.66 3.18 -2.03
N SER A 6 19.61 2.51 -2.52
CA SER A 6 18.86 1.52 -1.76
C SER A 6 19.45 0.11 -1.90
N SER A 7 20.22 -0.14 -2.96
CA SER A 7 20.72 -1.46 -3.37
C SER A 7 19.61 -2.49 -3.59
N TYR A 8 18.36 -2.05 -3.76
CA TYR A 8 17.22 -2.90 -4.08
C TYR A 8 16.82 -2.70 -5.54
N SER A 9 16.74 -3.81 -6.27
CA SER A 9 16.16 -3.87 -7.60
C SER A 9 14.63 -3.96 -7.54
N GLU A 10 13.96 -3.80 -8.68
CA GLU A 10 12.49 -3.89 -8.75
C GLU A 10 11.99 -5.30 -8.38
N GLU A 11 12.69 -6.33 -8.83
CA GLU A 11 12.40 -7.73 -8.55
C GLU A 11 12.48 -8.06 -7.05
N ASP A 12 13.42 -7.45 -6.32
CA ASP A 12 13.54 -7.58 -4.87
C ASP A 12 12.31 -7.00 -4.13
N LEU A 13 11.75 -5.91 -4.64
CA LEU A 13 10.64 -5.18 -4.01
C LEU A 13 9.27 -5.70 -4.43
N SER A 14 9.17 -6.35 -5.58
CA SER A 14 7.93 -6.91 -6.14
C SER A 14 7.10 -7.72 -5.13
N PRO A 15 7.63 -8.74 -4.41
CA PRO A 15 6.85 -9.50 -3.44
C PRO A 15 6.37 -8.65 -2.26
N LEU A 16 7.20 -7.70 -1.80
CA LEU A 16 6.83 -6.80 -0.71
C LEU A 16 5.72 -5.84 -1.14
N MET A 17 5.80 -5.31 -2.36
CA MET A 17 4.80 -4.41 -2.93
C MET A 17 3.43 -5.09 -3.01
N LYS A 18 3.37 -6.34 -3.50
CA LYS A 18 2.15 -7.15 -3.54
C LYS A 18 1.52 -7.33 -2.16
N LYS A 19 2.35 -7.63 -1.16
CA LYS A 19 1.91 -7.75 0.25
C LYS A 19 1.37 -6.42 0.80
N LEU A 20 2.03 -5.30 0.51
CA LEU A 20 1.56 -3.98 0.90
C LEU A 20 0.22 -3.64 0.25
N CYS A 21 0.05 -3.91 -1.05
CA CYS A 21 -1.21 -3.72 -1.76
C CYS A 21 -2.35 -4.54 -1.13
N SER A 22 -2.09 -5.81 -0.78
CA SER A 22 -3.06 -6.67 -0.08
C SER A 22 -3.48 -6.07 1.28
N LEU A 23 -2.53 -5.53 2.04
CA LEU A 23 -2.82 -4.86 3.32
C LEU A 23 -3.66 -3.60 3.13
N VAL A 24 -3.37 -2.79 2.10
CA VAL A 24 -4.13 -1.57 1.80
C VAL A 24 -5.60 -1.89 1.50
N ILE A 25 -5.86 -2.93 0.71
CA ILE A 25 -7.23 -3.36 0.40
C ILE A 25 -7.93 -3.89 1.66
N LYS A 26 -7.25 -4.73 2.45
CA LYS A 26 -7.81 -5.29 3.69
C LYS A 26 -8.08 -4.22 4.74
N ALA A 27 -7.29 -3.13 4.78
CA ALA A 27 -7.42 -2.07 5.76
C ALA A 27 -8.77 -1.33 5.73
N GLU A 28 -9.54 -1.43 4.64
CA GLU A 28 -10.87 -0.83 4.55
C GLU A 28 -11.92 -1.59 5.39
N THR A 29 -11.80 -2.91 5.50
CA THR A 29 -12.74 -3.77 6.25
C THR A 29 -12.17 -4.29 7.57
N TYR A 30 -10.91 -4.00 7.86
CA TYR A 30 -10.24 -4.51 9.05
C TYR A 30 -10.71 -3.83 10.34
N LYS A 31 -10.77 -4.61 11.43
CA LYS A 31 -11.21 -4.12 12.75
C LYS A 31 -10.28 -3.05 13.34
N LEU A 32 -8.98 -3.15 13.07
CA LEU A 32 -7.98 -2.21 13.60
C LEU A 32 -7.79 -1.05 12.63
N THR A 33 -8.42 0.10 12.94
CA THR A 33 -8.47 1.26 12.02
C THR A 33 -7.64 2.46 12.48
N ALA A 34 -6.97 2.40 13.64
CA ALA A 34 -6.29 3.54 14.25
C ALA A 34 -5.29 4.24 13.31
N VAL A 35 -4.49 3.47 12.57
CA VAL A 35 -3.53 4.01 11.60
C VAL A 35 -4.26 4.72 10.46
N ARG A 36 -5.27 4.08 9.87
CA ARG A 36 -6.07 4.69 8.80
C ARG A 36 -6.72 5.98 9.28
N THR A 37 -7.30 6.01 10.48
CA THR A 37 -7.91 7.21 11.05
C THR A 37 -6.89 8.32 11.30
N LYS A 38 -5.67 7.99 11.76
CA LYS A 38 -4.57 8.97 11.90
C LYS A 38 -4.27 9.65 10.58
N TYR A 39 -4.07 8.88 9.51
CA TYR A 39 -3.71 9.40 8.18
C TYR A 39 -4.90 9.97 7.38
N ALA A 40 -6.14 9.81 7.88
CA ALA A 40 -7.33 10.45 7.34
C ALA A 40 -7.48 11.92 7.78
N SER A 41 -6.71 12.35 8.78
CA SER A 41 -6.73 13.73 9.27
C SER A 41 -6.11 14.70 8.25
N SER A 42 -6.62 15.94 8.21
CA SER A 42 -6.03 17.03 7.41
C SER A 42 -4.57 17.31 7.75
N LYS A 43 -4.11 16.98 8.98
CA LYS A 43 -2.70 17.06 9.38
C LYS A 43 -1.79 16.21 8.49
N PHE A 44 -2.31 15.11 7.97
CA PHE A 44 -1.61 14.19 7.06
C PHE A 44 -2.21 14.22 5.65
N MET A 45 -2.77 15.37 5.25
CA MET A 45 -3.33 15.59 3.92
C MET A 45 -4.43 14.60 3.52
N LYS A 46 -5.06 13.92 4.50
CA LYS A 46 -6.07 12.88 4.29
C LYS A 46 -5.60 11.76 3.36
N ILE A 47 -4.30 11.46 3.35
CA ILE A 47 -3.67 10.55 2.38
C ILE A 47 -4.22 9.12 2.43
N SER A 48 -4.76 8.67 3.57
CA SER A 48 -5.40 7.35 3.65
C SER A 48 -6.73 7.25 2.89
N SER A 49 -7.28 8.38 2.44
CA SER A 49 -8.53 8.47 1.67
C SER A 49 -8.28 8.70 0.17
N CYS A 50 -7.02 8.64 -0.28
CA CYS A 50 -6.64 8.81 -1.68
C CYS A 50 -7.31 7.76 -2.57
N SER A 51 -7.88 8.18 -3.70
CA SER A 51 -8.55 7.27 -4.65
C SER A 51 -7.60 6.27 -5.32
N GLU A 52 -6.34 6.63 -5.41
CA GLU A 52 -5.24 5.91 -6.02
C GLU A 52 -4.92 4.62 -5.25
N LEU A 53 -5.16 4.62 -3.93
CA LEU A 53 -5.05 3.42 -3.08
C LEU A 53 -6.11 2.36 -3.41
N LYS A 54 -7.17 2.74 -4.13
CA LYS A 54 -8.25 1.85 -4.63
C LYS A 54 -8.16 1.62 -6.15
N GLY A 55 -7.11 2.14 -6.78
CA GLY A 55 -6.88 2.05 -8.21
C GLY A 55 -6.68 0.61 -8.69
N GLN A 56 -6.78 0.43 -10.00
CA GLN A 56 -6.68 -0.89 -10.64
C GLN A 56 -5.33 -1.57 -10.38
N VAL A 57 -4.23 -0.82 -10.47
CA VAL A 57 -2.86 -1.34 -10.24
C VAL A 57 -2.72 -1.94 -8.83
N VAL A 58 -3.28 -1.30 -7.80
CA VAL A 58 -3.23 -1.81 -6.42
C VAL A 58 -4.01 -3.12 -6.29
N LYS A 59 -5.14 -3.24 -6.98
CA LYS A 59 -5.96 -4.47 -6.99
C LYS A 59 -5.27 -5.61 -7.72
N GLU A 60 -4.64 -5.32 -8.85
CA GLU A 60 -3.88 -6.30 -9.64
C GLU A 60 -2.66 -6.80 -8.88
N LEU A 61 -1.91 -5.91 -8.23
CA LEU A 61 -0.76 -6.31 -7.41
C LEU A 61 -1.18 -7.09 -6.16
N ALA A 62 -2.33 -6.76 -5.57
CA ALA A 62 -2.85 -7.49 -4.42
C ALA A 62 -3.38 -8.88 -4.77
N SER A 63 -3.92 -9.09 -5.98
CA SER A 63 -4.44 -10.40 -6.41
C SER A 63 -3.32 -11.39 -6.75
N GLN A 64 -2.14 -10.89 -7.13
CA GLN A 64 -0.94 -11.68 -7.38
C GLN A 64 -0.19 -12.12 -6.12
N ASN A 65 -0.79 -11.94 -4.94
CA ASN A 65 -0.19 -12.30 -3.67
C ASN A 65 -0.75 -13.65 -3.18
N ASP A 66 -0.04 -14.74 -3.48
CA ASP A 66 -0.31 -16.10 -2.97
C ASP A 66 -0.01 -16.18 -1.46
N LEU A 67 -1.01 -15.88 -0.63
CA LEU A 67 -1.01 -16.15 0.82
C LEU A 67 -2.41 -16.58 1.26
#